data_AF-A0A8T5BAQ9-F1
#
_entry.id   AF-A0A8T5BAQ9-F1
#
_cell.length_a   1.000
_cell.length_b   1.000
_cell.length_c   1.000
_cell.angle_alpha   90.00
_cell.angle_beta   90.00
_cell.angle_gamma   90.00
#
_symmetry.space_group_name_H-M   'P 1'
#
loop_
_entity.id
_entity.type
_entity.pdbx_description
1 polymer ?
#
loop_
_entity_poly.entity_id
_entity_poly.type
_entity_poly.pdbx_seq_one_letter_code
_entity_poly.pdbx_strand_id
1 'polypeptide(L)' 'MEYHRTKDIQHVMQILGHRNIKNTLVYTQLIQLERDEEYVCRVAKTVEQATELVEAGFEYVCEVEGFKLFRKRK' A
#
# COMPACT_ATOMS: atom_id res chain seq x y z
N MET A 1 -6.48 12.32 1.40
CA MET A 1 -5.95 13.71 1.29
C MET A 1 -5.73 14.12 -0.17
N GLU A 2 -6.02 15.37 -0.58
CA GLU A 2 -5.80 15.88 -1.97
C GLU A 2 -4.36 15.67 -2.47
N TYR A 3 -3.36 15.83 -1.60
CA TYR A 3 -1.95 15.51 -1.89
C TYR A 3 -1.72 14.05 -2.32
N HIS A 4 -2.54 13.10 -1.83
CA HIS A 4 -2.44 11.69 -2.24
C HIS A 4 -2.79 11.51 -3.74
N ARG A 5 -3.73 12.32 -4.24
CA ARG A 5 -4.19 12.24 -5.63
C ARG A 5 -3.23 12.93 -6.58
N THR A 6 -2.75 14.12 -6.22
CA THR A 6 -1.95 14.96 -7.12
C THR A 6 -0.45 14.81 -6.90
N LYS A 7 -0.01 14.36 -5.71
CA LYS A 7 1.38 14.37 -5.24
C LYS A 7 2.06 15.75 -5.34
N ASP A 8 1.26 16.81 -5.46
CA ASP A 8 1.72 18.18 -5.64
C ASP A 8 1.51 18.97 -4.35
N ILE A 9 2.62 19.38 -3.75
CA ILE A 9 2.61 20.13 -2.49
C ILE A 9 2.24 21.61 -2.67
N GLN A 10 2.52 22.20 -3.83
CA GLN A 10 2.15 23.59 -4.15
C GLN A 10 0.64 23.69 -4.32
N HIS A 11 0.04 22.71 -4.98
CA HIS A 11 -1.41 22.62 -5.13
C HIS A 11 -2.13 22.52 -3.78
N VAL A 12 -1.62 21.68 -2.89
CA VAL A 12 -2.18 21.50 -1.53
C VAL A 12 -1.97 22.74 -0.68
N MET A 13 -0.84 23.42 -0.84
CA MET A 13 -0.57 24.72 -0.19
C MET A 13 -1.57 25.79 -0.64
N GLN A 14 -1.93 25.84 -1.94
CA GLN A 14 -2.95 26.74 -2.48
C GLN A 14 -4.34 26.42 -1.91
N ILE A 15 -4.74 25.15 -1.90
CA ILE A 15 -6.04 24.70 -1.37
C ILE A 15 -6.19 25.03 0.11
N LEU A 16 -5.14 24.78 0.91
CA LEU A 16 -5.15 25.04 2.35
C LEU A 16 -4.92 26.51 2.70
N GLY A 17 -4.62 27.37 1.73
CA GLY A 17 -4.36 28.80 1.95
C GLY A 17 -3.10 29.07 2.80
N HIS A 18 -2.18 28.12 2.87
CA HIS A 18 -0.96 28.27 3.66
C HIS A 18 0.00 29.23 2.95
N ARG A 19 0.41 30.31 3.62
CA ARG A 19 1.47 31.20 3.11
C ARG A 19 2.87 30.61 3.22
N ASN A 20 3.06 29.63 4.10
CA ASN A 20 4.36 28.99 4.35
C ASN A 20 4.30 27.50 4.05
N ILE A 21 5.14 27.05 3.12
CA ILE A 21 5.24 25.64 2.69
C ILE A 21 5.64 24.69 3.82
N LYS A 22 6.37 25.17 4.84
CA LYS A 22 6.77 24.35 6.00
C LYS A 22 5.57 23.81 6.77
N ASN A 23 4.48 24.57 6.83
CA ASN A 23 3.24 24.13 7.47
C ASN A 23 2.58 23.00 6.66
N THR A 24 2.66 23.07 5.33
CA THR A 24 2.13 22.06 4.42
C THR A 24 2.99 20.79 4.39
N LEU A 25 4.31 20.91 4.59
CA LEU A 25 5.23 19.77 4.65
C LEU A 25 4.92 18.80 5.81
N VAL A 26 4.38 19.29 6.93
CA VAL A 26 3.94 18.43 8.04
C VAL A 26 2.90 17.39 7.58
N TYR A 27 2.05 17.74 6.60
CA TYR A 27 1.03 16.81 6.09
C TYR A 27 1.64 15.66 5.28
N THR A 28 2.82 15.84 4.67
CA THR A 28 3.51 14.73 3.95
C THR A 28 3.81 13.55 4.86
N GLN A 29 4.05 13.81 6.14
CA GLN A 29 4.31 12.79 7.16
C GLN A 29 3.03 12.03 7.52
N LEU A 30 1.88 12.71 7.52
CA LEU A 30 0.57 12.08 7.74
C LEU A 30 0.18 11.14 6.59
N ILE A 31 0.66 11.43 5.37
CA ILE A 31 0.41 10.59 4.20
C ILE A 31 1.30 9.34 4.17
N GLN A 32 2.45 9.35 4.87
CA GLN A 32 3.21 8.11 5.08
C GLN A 32 2.48 7.13 6.01
N LEU A 33 1.60 7.62 6.90
CA LEU A 33 0.80 6.78 7.79
C LEU A 33 -0.40 6.15 7.08
N GLU A 34 -0.97 6.82 6.06
CA GLU A 34 -1.97 6.22 5.16
C GLU A 34 -1.34 5.34 4.07
N ARG A 35 0.00 5.31 3.99
CA ARG A 35 0.71 4.55 2.96
C ARG A 35 0.73 3.07 3.34
N ASP A 36 -0.19 2.40 2.68
CA ASP A 36 -0.15 0.99 2.32
C ASP A 36 -0.27 0.05 3.51
N GLU A 37 -1.44 -0.58 3.60
CA GLU A 37 -1.49 -2.01 3.85
C GLU A 37 -0.56 -2.68 2.82
N GLU A 38 0.75 -2.66 3.05
CA GLU A 38 1.73 -3.28 2.16
C GLU A 38 1.46 -4.77 2.24
N TYR A 39 0.74 -5.30 1.28
CA TYR A 39 0.52 -6.73 1.18
C TYR A 39 1.75 -7.34 0.53
N VAL A 40 2.40 -8.26 1.23
CA VAL A 40 3.39 -9.15 0.60
C VAL A 40 2.60 -10.18 -0.20
N CYS A 41 2.69 -10.11 -1.53
CA CYS A 41 2.09 -11.10 -2.42
C CYS A 41 3.10 -12.20 -2.78
N ARG A 42 2.68 -13.45 -2.69
CA ARG A 42 3.46 -14.62 -3.12
C ARG A 42 2.60 -15.52 -3.99
N VAL A 43 3.25 -16.17 -4.96
CA VAL A 43 2.60 -17.07 -5.91
C VAL A 43 3.07 -18.49 -5.62
N ALA A 44 2.13 -19.44 -5.59
CA ALA A 44 2.44 -20.87 -5.52
C ALA A 44 2.03 -21.57 -6.82
N LYS A 45 2.91 -22.44 -7.31
CA LYS A 45 2.65 -23.32 -8.46
C LYS A 45 2.27 -24.75 -8.05
N THR A 46 2.72 -25.19 -6.88
CA THR A 46 2.53 -26.55 -6.37
C THR A 46 1.79 -26.53 -5.04
N VAL A 47 1.20 -27.68 -4.68
CA VAL A 47 0.48 -27.83 -3.40
C VAL A 47 1.41 -27.64 -2.22
N GLU A 48 2.67 -28.13 -2.29
CA GLU A 48 3.68 -27.94 -1.24
C GLU A 48 4.00 -26.46 -0.97
N GLN A 49 4.18 -25.65 -2.02
CA GLN A 49 4.39 -24.20 -1.85
C GLN A 49 3.16 -23.51 -1.29
N ALA A 50 1.96 -23.95 -1.67
CA ALA A 50 0.73 -23.40 -1.12
C ALA A 50 0.59 -23.72 0.38
N THR A 51 0.95 -24.94 0.81
CA THR A 51 0.95 -25.31 2.23
C THR A 51 1.96 -24.49 3.03
N GLU A 52 3.18 -24.31 2.52
CA GLU A 52 4.19 -23.46 3.19
C GLU A 52 3.72 -22.00 3.34
N LEU A 53 3.04 -21.45 2.34
CA LEU A 53 2.49 -20.09 2.40
C LEU A 53 1.34 -19.98 3.40
N VAL A 54 0.48 -20.99 3.48
CA VAL A 54 -0.61 -21.04 4.45
C VAL A 54 -0.07 -21.17 5.88
N GLU A 55 0.93 -22.03 6.12
CA GLU A 55 1.60 -22.16 7.41
C GLU A 55 2.35 -20.89 7.82
N ALA A 56 2.92 -20.16 6.85
CA ALA A 56 3.52 -18.84 7.08
C ALA A 56 2.49 -17.72 7.33
N GLY A 57 1.20 -18.03 7.33
CA GLY A 57 0.11 -17.10 7.63
C GLY A 57 -0.25 -16.16 6.47
N PHE A 58 -0.06 -16.60 5.23
CA PHE A 58 -0.62 -15.89 4.07
C PHE A 58 -2.07 -16.34 3.81
N GLU A 59 -2.93 -15.39 3.46
CA GLU A 59 -4.30 -15.63 3.03
C GLU A 59 -4.36 -15.90 1.52
N TYR A 60 -5.18 -16.88 1.14
CA TYR A 60 -5.50 -17.14 -0.26
C TYR A 60 -6.37 -16.03 -0.84
N VAL A 61 -6.03 -15.56 -2.05
CA VAL A 61 -6.76 -14.48 -2.74
C VAL A 61 -7.50 -15.00 -3.96
N CYS A 62 -6.77 -15.54 -4.94
CA CYS A 62 -7.34 -15.98 -6.21
C CYS A 62 -6.37 -16.92 -6.93
N GLU A 63 -6.88 -17.65 -7.93
CA GLU A 63 -6.08 -18.44 -8.85
C GLU A 63 -6.14 -17.79 -10.24
N VAL A 64 -4.98 -17.53 -10.83
CA VAL A 64 -4.84 -16.93 -12.16
C VAL A 64 -3.98 -17.86 -12.99
N GLU A 65 -4.53 -18.37 -14.10
CA GLU A 65 -3.81 -19.24 -15.05
C GLU A 65 -3.16 -20.48 -14.41
N GLY A 66 -3.81 -21.07 -13.39
CA GLY A 66 -3.29 -22.22 -12.64
C GLY A 66 -2.28 -21.87 -11.54
N PHE A 67 -2.02 -20.59 -11.30
CA PHE A 67 -1.17 -20.10 -10.22
C PHE A 67 -2.00 -19.54 -9.07
N LYS A 68 -1.76 -20.03 -7.85
CA LYS A 68 -2.47 -19.57 -6.65
C LYS A 68 -1.75 -18.37 -6.04
N LEU A 69 -2.49 -17.27 -5.86
CA LEU A 69 -2.01 -16.03 -5.28
C LEU A 69 -2.36 -15.97 -3.80
N PHE A 70 -1.37 -15.59 -3.00
CA PHE A 70 -1.46 -15.44 -1.57
C PHE A 70 -1.02 -14.03 -1.17
N ARG A 71 -1.66 -13.45 -0.16
CA ARG A 71 -1.29 -12.15 0.41
C ARG A 71 -1.10 -12.24 1.92
N LYS A 72 -0.18 -11.46 2.47
CA LYS A 72 -0.03 -11.26 3.91
C LYS A 72 0.14 -9.78 4.19
N ARG A 73 -0.59 -9.25 5.17
CA ARG A 73 -0.36 -7.87 5.65
C ARG A 73 1.03 -7.78 6.27
N LYS A 74 1.78 -6.75 5.90
CA LYS A 74 3.09 -6.44 6.47
C LYS A 74 2.99 -6.01 7.93
#